data_AF-A0A924N3J1-F1
#
_entry.id   AF-A0A924N3J1-F1
#
_cell.length_a   1.000
_cell.length_b   1.000
_cell.length_c   1.000
_cell.angle_alpha   90.00
_cell.angle_beta   90.00
_cell.angle_gamma   90.00
#
_symmetry.space_group_name_H-M   'P 1'
#
loop_
_entity.id
_entity.type
_entity.pdbx_description
1 polymer ?
#
loop_
_entity_poly.entity_id
_entity_poly.type
_entity_poly.pdbx_seq_one_letter_code
_entity_poly.pdbx_strand_id
1 'polypeptide(L)'
;MPRQLRLLCSATLLLAACHGGKGADEAPAPEAFSVRPLSQLAAQRVIVTPAFGLVTTDALGWAAQVGKPREYLRLLDDEIASVLADRGLKSQWVYPADLMRAMKGSPTYAVDPYTIGAGVLRNPGIASGTRLGDPLATQLRTMIALQEDVRAVIIPVELRFEKEKTGLGSAVLKVALLDGRLSDVRWIGSVRSDPAATLSRAVLTSVALHLADLITAP
;
A
#
# COMPACT_ATOMS: atom_id res chain seq x y z
N MET A 1 -58.95 -40.09 29.17
CA MET A 1 -59.71 -41.10 28.38
C MET A 1 -60.88 -40.39 27.70
N PRO A 2 -61.31 -40.67 26.46
CA PRO A 2 -60.81 -41.65 25.47
C PRO A 2 -60.55 -41.06 24.04
N ARG A 3 -59.72 -41.74 23.23
CA ARG A 3 -60.00 -42.37 21.91
C ARG A 3 -60.20 -41.44 20.69
N GLN A 4 -59.26 -41.45 19.74
CA GLN A 4 -59.20 -42.33 18.53
C GLN A 4 -60.20 -41.92 17.43
N LEU A 5 -59.73 -41.44 16.27
CA LEU A 5 -59.33 -42.19 15.06
C LEU A 5 -60.48 -42.25 14.04
N ARG A 6 -60.24 -41.78 12.80
CA ARG A 6 -60.64 -42.42 11.51
C ARG A 6 -60.42 -41.45 10.33
N LEU A 7 -59.51 -41.83 9.42
CA LEU A 7 -59.73 -42.27 8.03
C LEU A 7 -60.10 -41.13 7.06
N LEU A 8 -59.17 -40.73 6.17
CA LEU A 8 -58.94 -41.26 4.81
C LEU A 8 -60.05 -40.87 3.83
N CYS A 9 -59.74 -39.97 2.88
CA CYS A 9 -60.17 -40.12 1.49
C CYS A 9 -59.31 -39.27 0.56
N SER A 10 -58.60 -39.97 -0.31
CA SER A 10 -57.77 -39.49 -1.40
C SER A 10 -58.59 -38.80 -2.49
N ALA A 11 -58.02 -37.78 -3.13
CA ALA A 11 -58.39 -37.40 -4.49
C ALA A 11 -57.13 -37.00 -5.26
N THR A 12 -56.77 -37.84 -6.23
CA THR A 12 -55.65 -37.69 -7.15
C THR A 12 -56.18 -37.22 -8.50
N LEU A 13 -55.66 -36.13 -9.06
CA LEU A 13 -55.74 -35.75 -10.48
C LEU A 13 -54.60 -34.74 -10.75
N LEU A 14 -53.48 -35.16 -11.34
CA LEU A 14 -53.15 -35.29 -12.78
C LEU A 14 -52.69 -33.99 -13.46
N LEU A 15 -51.38 -34.00 -13.79
CA LEU A 15 -50.67 -33.40 -14.93
C LEU A 15 -50.69 -31.88 -15.15
N ALA A 16 -49.51 -31.27 -14.98
CA ALA A 16 -48.95 -30.39 -16.00
C ALA A 16 -47.42 -30.53 -16.00
N ALA A 17 -46.90 -31.15 -17.06
CA ALA A 17 -45.49 -31.12 -17.39
C ALA A 17 -45.15 -29.75 -18.01
N CYS A 18 -44.17 -29.05 -17.44
CA CYS A 18 -43.43 -28.02 -18.17
C CYS A 18 -41.94 -28.33 -18.05
N HIS A 19 -41.42 -28.91 -19.13
CA HIS A 19 -40.03 -28.80 -19.55
C HIS A 19 -39.65 -27.31 -19.63
N GLY A 20 -38.52 -26.93 -19.04
CA GLY A 20 -38.00 -25.58 -19.15
C GLY A 20 -36.70 -25.44 -18.37
N GLY A 21 -35.60 -25.94 -18.97
CA GLY A 21 -34.26 -25.68 -18.46
C GLY A 21 -33.98 -24.18 -18.44
N LYS A 22 -33.43 -23.71 -17.32
CA LYS A 22 -32.66 -22.48 -17.25
C LYS A 22 -31.62 -22.70 -16.17
N GLY A 23 -30.36 -22.72 -16.59
CA GLY A 23 -29.23 -22.69 -15.67
C GLY A 23 -29.44 -21.54 -14.70
N ALA A 24 -29.33 -21.85 -13.41
CA ALA A 24 -29.22 -20.82 -12.41
C ALA A 24 -27.89 -20.11 -12.70
N ASP A 25 -27.99 -18.90 -13.24
CA ASP A 25 -26.93 -17.91 -13.20
C ASP A 25 -26.44 -17.84 -11.77
N GLU A 26 -25.21 -18.28 -11.56
CA GLU A 26 -24.45 -18.00 -10.37
C GLU A 26 -24.28 -16.48 -10.32
N ALA A 27 -25.03 -15.85 -9.41
CA ALA A 27 -24.91 -14.43 -9.15
C ALA A 27 -23.42 -14.13 -8.89
N PRO A 28 -22.81 -13.16 -9.61
CA PRO A 28 -21.41 -12.84 -9.39
C PRO A 28 -21.23 -12.50 -7.91
N ALA A 29 -20.31 -13.20 -7.25
CA ALA A 29 -19.96 -12.95 -5.87
C ALA A 29 -19.73 -11.45 -5.68
N PRO A 30 -20.30 -10.82 -4.64
CA PRO A 30 -20.10 -9.39 -4.41
C PRO A 30 -18.61 -9.11 -4.37
N GLU A 31 -18.14 -8.25 -5.27
CA GLU A 31 -16.76 -7.78 -5.29
C GLU A 31 -16.41 -7.34 -3.87
N ALA A 32 -15.44 -8.01 -3.26
CA ALA A 32 -14.99 -7.66 -1.93
C ALA A 32 -14.57 -6.18 -1.98
N PHE A 33 -15.29 -5.30 -1.26
CA PHE A 33 -14.90 -3.90 -1.15
C PHE A 33 -13.48 -3.86 -0.62
N SER A 34 -12.51 -3.60 -1.51
CA SER A 34 -11.12 -3.41 -1.13
C SER A 34 -11.09 -2.19 -0.22
N VAL A 35 -10.83 -2.37 1.08
CA VAL A 35 -10.64 -1.25 1.99
C VAL A 35 -9.42 -0.48 1.49
N ARG A 36 -9.62 0.77 1.05
CA ARG A 36 -8.56 1.68 0.59
C ARG A 36 -8.28 2.71 1.67
N PRO A 37 -7.44 2.39 2.66
CA PRO A 37 -7.25 3.25 3.84
C PRO A 37 -6.63 4.62 3.52
N LEU A 38 -6.11 4.80 2.29
CA LEU A 38 -5.46 6.02 1.82
C LEU A 38 -6.25 6.69 0.68
N SER A 39 -7.49 6.30 0.41
CA SER A 39 -8.26 6.85 -0.73
C SER A 39 -8.50 8.35 -0.66
N GLN A 40 -8.56 8.90 0.56
CA GLN A 40 -8.65 10.34 0.82
C GLN A 40 -7.47 11.13 0.25
N LEU A 41 -6.32 10.49 -0.02
CA LEU A 41 -5.13 11.14 -0.55
C LEU A 41 -5.22 11.42 -2.05
N ALA A 42 -6.10 10.72 -2.80
CA ALA A 42 -6.19 10.85 -4.25
C ALA A 42 -6.59 12.26 -4.73
N ALA A 43 -7.27 13.04 -3.86
CA ALA A 43 -7.67 14.42 -4.11
C ALA A 43 -6.78 15.46 -3.41
N GLN A 44 -5.67 15.02 -2.80
CA GLN A 44 -4.76 15.87 -2.02
C GLN A 44 -3.41 15.97 -2.68
N ARG A 45 -2.71 17.08 -2.42
CA ARG A 45 -1.29 17.22 -2.71
C ARG A 45 -0.47 16.46 -1.65
N VAL A 46 0.31 15.48 -2.07
CA VAL A 46 1.08 14.60 -1.18
C VAL A 46 2.55 14.60 -1.61
N ILE A 47 3.45 14.59 -0.64
CA ILE A 47 4.87 14.28 -0.87
C ILE A 47 5.07 12.78 -0.69
N VAL A 48 5.77 12.15 -1.64
CA VAL A 48 6.34 10.81 -1.47
C VAL A 48 7.85 10.97 -1.28
N THR A 49 8.37 10.60 -0.11
CA THR A 49 9.81 10.64 0.15
C THR A 49 10.52 9.45 -0.48
N PRO A 50 11.85 9.51 -0.69
CA PRO A 50 12.61 8.34 -1.10
C PRO A 50 12.46 7.17 -0.13
N ALA A 51 12.54 5.95 -0.62
CA ALA A 51 12.56 4.76 0.19
C ALA A 51 13.82 4.70 1.06
N PHE A 52 13.64 4.56 2.38
CA PHE A 52 14.71 4.86 3.33
C PHE A 52 15.67 3.69 3.59
N GLY A 53 15.19 2.46 3.64
CA GLY A 53 16.00 1.32 4.06
C GLY A 53 15.67 0.01 3.35
N LEU A 54 16.69 -0.84 3.24
CA LEU A 54 16.56 -2.24 2.85
C LEU A 54 17.03 -3.11 4.02
N VAL A 55 16.18 -4.03 4.47
CA VAL A 55 16.58 -5.05 5.45
C VAL A 55 17.47 -6.07 4.74
N THR A 56 18.69 -6.25 5.25
CA THR A 56 19.73 -7.06 4.61
C THR A 56 19.70 -8.53 4.99
N THR A 57 18.77 -8.94 5.86
CA THR A 57 18.63 -10.32 6.34
C THR A 57 17.30 -10.88 5.89
N ASP A 58 17.33 -11.99 5.16
CA ASP A 58 16.14 -12.69 4.69
C ASP A 58 16.40 -14.20 4.53
N ALA A 59 15.33 -14.99 4.52
CA ALA A 59 15.42 -16.45 4.48
C ALA A 59 15.73 -17.04 3.09
N LEU A 60 15.65 -16.23 2.02
CA LEU A 60 15.83 -16.66 0.63
C LEU A 60 17.15 -16.17 0.02
N GLY A 61 17.92 -15.36 0.76
CA GLY A 61 19.14 -14.72 0.28
C GLY A 61 18.90 -13.63 -0.77
N TRP A 62 17.66 -13.14 -0.94
CA TRP A 62 17.33 -12.10 -1.91
C TRP A 62 18.00 -10.77 -1.56
N ALA A 63 18.13 -10.44 -0.28
CA ALA A 63 18.81 -9.22 0.13
C ALA A 63 20.30 -9.25 -0.22
N ALA A 64 20.94 -10.42 -0.17
CA ALA A 64 22.33 -10.59 -0.57
C ALA A 64 22.54 -10.46 -2.10
N GLN A 65 21.49 -10.67 -2.90
CA GLN A 65 21.53 -10.45 -4.35
C GLN A 65 21.49 -8.96 -4.71
N VAL A 66 21.03 -8.10 -3.79
CA VAL A 66 21.02 -6.65 -3.97
C VAL A 66 22.40 -6.08 -3.69
N GLY A 67 23.25 -6.04 -4.73
CA GLY A 67 24.63 -5.55 -4.60
C GLY A 67 24.74 -4.08 -4.18
N LYS A 68 23.80 -3.23 -4.61
CA LYS A 68 23.79 -1.79 -4.31
C LYS A 68 22.42 -1.35 -3.75
N PRO A 69 22.22 -1.41 -2.42
CA PRO A 69 20.92 -1.14 -1.81
C PRO A 69 20.31 0.22 -2.18
N ARG A 70 21.11 1.29 -2.24
CA ARG A 70 20.61 2.63 -2.60
C ARG A 70 20.11 2.72 -4.04
N GLU A 71 20.81 2.10 -4.99
CA GLU A 71 20.36 2.07 -6.39
C GLU A 71 19.08 1.24 -6.53
N TYR A 72 18.96 0.16 -5.75
CA TYR A 72 17.77 -0.68 -5.73
C TYR A 72 16.54 0.03 -5.14
N LEU A 73 16.71 0.78 -4.04
CA LEU A 73 15.64 1.61 -3.48
C LEU A 73 15.23 2.75 -4.43
N ARG A 74 16.18 3.33 -5.17
CA ARG A 74 15.86 4.31 -6.22
C ARG A 74 15.02 3.70 -7.35
N LEU A 75 15.25 2.42 -7.70
CA LEU A 75 14.38 1.72 -8.65
C LEU A 75 12.96 1.56 -8.08
N LEU A 76 12.81 1.25 -6.79
CA LEU A 76 11.50 1.22 -6.14
C LEU A 76 10.82 2.60 -6.18
N ASP A 77 11.55 3.68 -5.90
CA ASP A 77 11.03 5.04 -6.01
C ASP A 77 10.53 5.37 -7.42
N ASP A 78 11.30 4.97 -8.45
CA ASP A 78 10.92 5.13 -9.86
C ASP A 78 9.64 4.33 -10.19
N GLU A 79 9.51 3.08 -9.70
CA GLU A 79 8.30 2.25 -9.88
C GLU A 79 7.09 2.87 -9.18
N ILE A 80 7.22 3.33 -7.94
CA ILE A 80 6.14 3.99 -7.20
C ILE A 80 5.68 5.25 -7.94
N ALA A 81 6.62 6.09 -8.38
CA ALA A 81 6.30 7.30 -9.14
C ALA A 81 5.62 6.97 -10.47
N SER A 82 6.09 5.95 -11.19
CA SER A 82 5.49 5.52 -12.47
C SER A 82 4.07 5.02 -12.28
N VAL A 83 3.84 4.11 -11.33
CA VAL A 83 2.51 3.55 -11.08
C VAL A 83 1.53 4.63 -10.64
N LEU A 84 1.92 5.50 -9.69
CA LEU A 84 1.04 6.59 -9.24
C LEU A 84 0.78 7.62 -10.36
N ALA A 85 1.74 7.83 -11.26
CA ALA A 85 1.55 8.66 -12.43
C ALA A 85 0.51 8.07 -13.40
N ASP A 86 0.56 6.76 -13.65
CA ASP A 86 -0.41 6.04 -14.48
C ASP A 86 -1.82 6.08 -13.87
N ARG A 87 -1.92 6.22 -12.54
CA ARG A 87 -3.17 6.48 -11.80
C ARG A 87 -3.65 7.94 -11.85
N GLY A 88 -2.99 8.82 -12.62
CA GLY A 88 -3.35 10.23 -12.74
C GLY A 88 -2.89 11.13 -11.58
N LEU A 89 -1.99 10.64 -10.71
CA LEU A 89 -1.47 11.42 -9.56
C LEU A 89 -0.19 12.20 -9.88
N LYS A 90 0.31 12.13 -11.13
CA LYS A 90 1.61 12.71 -11.52
C LYS A 90 1.71 14.22 -11.28
N SER A 91 0.70 14.99 -11.68
CA SER A 91 0.75 16.46 -11.67
C SER A 91 0.46 17.05 -10.30
N GLN A 92 -0.24 16.31 -9.44
CA GLN A 92 -0.62 16.75 -8.11
C GLN A 92 0.39 16.35 -7.04
N TRP A 93 1.08 15.22 -7.17
CA TRP A 93 1.98 14.75 -6.11
C TRP A 93 3.42 15.19 -6.35
N VAL A 94 4.20 15.24 -5.26
CA VAL A 94 5.62 15.60 -5.28
C VAL A 94 6.43 14.34 -5.02
N TYR A 95 7.29 13.97 -5.96
CA TYR A 95 8.06 12.72 -5.91
C TYR A 95 9.53 12.97 -5.54
N PRO A 96 10.32 11.91 -5.25
CA PRO A 96 11.73 12.05 -4.88
C PRO A 96 12.57 12.92 -5.82
N ALA A 97 12.35 12.83 -7.14
CA ALA A 97 13.05 13.65 -8.12
C ALA A 97 12.70 15.14 -8.02
N ASP A 98 11.46 15.46 -7.69
CA ASP A 98 10.98 16.84 -7.51
C ASP A 98 11.54 17.43 -6.21
N LEU A 99 11.56 16.65 -5.12
CA LEU A 99 12.18 17.04 -3.86
C LEU A 99 13.66 17.38 -4.03
N MET A 100 14.40 16.56 -4.78
CA MET A 100 15.81 16.83 -5.09
C MET A 100 16.00 18.11 -5.91
N ARG A 101 15.08 18.38 -6.85
CA ARG A 101 15.10 19.61 -7.65
C ARG A 101 14.84 20.83 -6.77
N ALA A 102 13.84 20.74 -5.89
CA ALA A 102 13.51 21.79 -4.92
C ALA A 102 14.70 22.05 -3.97
N MET A 103 15.32 20.99 -3.45
CA MET A 103 16.50 21.11 -2.59
C MET A 103 17.66 21.83 -3.29
N LYS A 104 17.95 21.47 -4.54
CA LYS A 104 19.01 22.13 -5.34
C LYS A 104 18.71 23.61 -5.59
N GLY A 105 17.44 24.00 -5.67
CA GLY A 105 17.01 25.39 -5.80
C GLY A 105 17.12 26.20 -4.49
N SER A 106 17.27 25.54 -3.34
CA SER A 106 17.31 26.19 -2.02
C SER A 106 18.28 25.51 -1.03
N PRO A 107 19.58 25.39 -1.37
CA PRO A 107 20.52 24.50 -0.69
C PRO A 107 20.82 24.88 0.77
N THR A 108 20.66 26.14 1.16
CA THR A 108 20.94 26.62 2.53
C THR A 108 19.84 26.26 3.52
N TYR A 109 18.61 26.06 3.05
CA TYR A 109 17.42 25.89 3.89
C TYR A 109 16.76 24.51 3.70
N ALA A 110 16.89 23.91 2.52
CA ALA A 110 16.25 22.66 2.20
C ALA A 110 16.86 21.47 2.94
N VAL A 111 15.99 20.52 3.27
CA VAL A 111 16.37 19.22 3.82
C VAL A 111 16.74 18.29 2.66
N ASP A 112 17.83 17.56 2.80
CA ASP A 112 18.14 16.46 1.88
C ASP A 112 17.14 15.31 2.08
N PRO A 113 16.28 15.01 1.09
CA PRO A 113 15.23 14.02 1.23
C PRO A 113 15.77 12.60 1.45
N TYR A 114 17.03 12.31 1.07
CA TYR A 114 17.65 11.00 1.27
C TYR A 114 18.30 10.82 2.65
N THR A 115 18.34 11.87 3.48
CA THR A 115 18.99 11.83 4.80
C THR A 115 18.03 12.15 5.95
N ILE A 116 16.72 12.13 5.68
CA ILE A 116 15.71 12.36 6.72
C ILE A 116 15.79 11.31 7.84
N GLY A 117 15.44 11.72 9.07
CA GLY A 117 15.47 10.89 10.27
C GLY A 117 14.35 9.85 10.35
N ALA A 118 14.01 9.18 9.24
CA ALA A 118 12.90 8.22 9.15
C ALA A 118 13.16 6.91 9.91
N GLY A 119 14.37 6.69 10.43
CA GLY A 119 14.73 5.48 11.18
C GLY A 119 13.82 5.18 12.38
N VAL A 120 13.26 6.21 13.02
CA VAL A 120 12.30 6.03 14.13
C VAL A 120 11.05 5.24 13.71
N LEU A 121 10.64 5.35 12.45
CA LEU A 121 9.45 4.69 11.91
C LEU A 121 9.64 3.19 11.74
N ARG A 122 10.88 2.68 11.83
CA ARG A 122 11.17 1.24 11.80
C ARG A 122 10.76 0.55 13.10
N ASN A 123 10.67 1.29 14.20
CA ASN A 123 10.26 0.74 15.49
C ASN A 123 8.85 0.09 15.39
N PRO A 124 8.67 -1.17 15.83
CA PRO A 124 7.38 -1.85 15.81
C PRO A 124 6.32 -1.22 16.73
N GLY A 125 6.72 -0.42 17.73
CA GLY A 125 5.81 0.29 18.63
C GLY A 125 5.19 1.56 18.05
N ILE A 126 5.56 1.96 16.82
CA ILE A 126 4.95 3.11 16.13
C ILE A 126 3.57 2.71 15.58
N ALA A 127 2.56 3.48 15.93
CA ALA A 127 1.18 3.28 15.48
C ALA A 127 0.54 4.60 15.03
N SER A 128 -0.66 4.54 14.45
CA SER A 128 -1.45 5.74 14.16
C SER A 128 -1.69 6.55 15.45
N GLY A 129 -1.57 7.87 15.35
CA GLY A 129 -1.63 8.81 16.48
C GLY A 129 -0.31 9.01 17.21
N THR A 130 0.74 8.23 16.93
CA THR A 130 2.06 8.48 17.50
C THR A 130 2.59 9.84 17.04
N ARG A 131 2.99 10.71 17.98
CA ARG A 131 3.68 11.96 17.66
C ARG A 131 5.14 11.70 17.28
N LEU A 132 5.60 12.46 16.29
CA LEU A 132 6.96 12.44 15.79
C LEU A 132 7.83 13.40 16.61
N GLY A 133 9.01 12.93 17.01
CA GLY A 133 10.05 13.76 17.58
C GLY A 133 11.00 14.32 16.52
N ASP A 134 11.95 15.14 16.98
CA ASP A 134 13.06 15.61 16.16
C ASP A 134 14.12 14.51 15.94
N PRO A 135 14.87 14.55 14.82
CA PRO A 135 14.88 15.60 13.80
C PRO A 135 13.76 15.46 12.74
N LEU A 136 13.07 14.31 12.69
CA LEU A 136 12.12 14.00 11.62
C LEU A 136 10.97 15.03 11.55
N ALA A 137 10.39 15.41 12.70
CA ALA A 137 9.29 16.37 12.73
C ALA A 137 9.68 17.72 12.09
N THR A 138 10.83 18.28 12.49
CA THR A 138 11.35 19.53 11.91
C THR A 138 11.69 19.38 10.43
N GLN A 139 12.32 18.27 10.04
CA GLN A 139 12.65 18.01 8.63
C GLN A 139 11.42 17.96 7.73
N LEU A 140 10.34 17.31 8.18
CA LEU A 140 9.09 17.25 7.44
C LEU A 140 8.43 18.62 7.31
N ARG A 141 8.41 19.42 8.39
CA ARG A 141 7.90 20.81 8.34
C ARG A 141 8.65 21.65 7.32
N THR A 142 9.98 21.58 7.30
CA THR A 142 10.78 22.30 6.31
C THR A 142 10.48 21.83 4.90
N MET A 143 10.32 20.51 4.70
CA MET A 143 10.02 19.94 3.38
C MET A 143 8.65 20.39 2.86
N ILE A 144 7.60 20.34 3.69
CA ILE A 144 6.26 20.82 3.29
C ILE A 144 6.22 22.33 3.12
N ALA A 145 7.03 23.11 3.84
CA ALA A 145 7.08 24.56 3.70
C ALA A 145 7.64 25.01 2.33
N LEU A 146 8.40 24.14 1.66
CA LEU A 146 8.91 24.36 0.31
C LEU A 146 7.93 23.93 -0.79
N GLN A 147 6.78 23.34 -0.42
CA GLN A 147 5.77 22.87 -1.36
C GLN A 147 4.44 23.60 -1.10
N GLU A 148 3.79 24.07 -2.17
CA GLU A 148 2.50 24.73 -2.05
C GLU A 148 1.41 23.71 -1.69
N ASP A 149 0.64 23.99 -0.63
CA ASP A 149 -0.55 23.22 -0.21
C ASP A 149 -0.33 21.73 0.10
N VAL A 150 0.89 21.31 0.48
CA VAL A 150 1.16 19.95 0.95
C VAL A 150 1.03 19.82 2.47
N ARG A 151 0.39 18.74 2.92
CA ARG A 151 0.26 18.41 4.36
C ARG A 151 0.59 16.95 4.66
N ALA A 152 0.20 16.07 3.75
CA ALA A 152 0.43 14.64 3.85
C ALA A 152 1.79 14.26 3.26
N VAL A 153 2.51 13.40 3.98
CA VAL A 153 3.78 12.84 3.53
C VAL A 153 3.71 11.33 3.63
N ILE A 154 3.90 10.64 2.50
CA ILE A 154 4.09 9.19 2.44
C ILE A 154 5.59 8.91 2.53
N ILE A 155 5.96 8.06 3.48
CA ILE A 155 7.33 7.58 3.67
C ILE A 155 7.37 6.07 3.43
N PRO A 156 8.02 5.59 2.36
CA PRO A 156 8.44 4.20 2.25
C PRO A 156 9.60 3.96 3.23
N VAL A 157 9.28 3.34 4.37
CA VAL A 157 10.16 3.27 5.55
C VAL A 157 11.25 2.22 5.38
N GLU A 158 10.86 1.00 5.02
CA GLU A 158 11.80 -0.09 4.82
C GLU A 158 11.21 -1.15 3.89
N LEU A 159 12.05 -1.64 2.98
CA LEU A 159 11.78 -2.82 2.18
C LEU A 159 12.46 -4.03 2.85
N ARG A 160 11.75 -5.15 2.93
CA ARG A 160 12.32 -6.43 3.36
C ARG A 160 11.82 -7.55 2.45
N PHE A 161 12.54 -8.68 2.46
CA PHE A 161 12.12 -9.87 1.74
C PHE A 161 11.68 -10.94 2.74
N GLU A 162 10.56 -11.59 2.45
CA GLU A 162 9.99 -12.64 3.27
C GLU A 162 9.82 -13.92 2.45
N LYS A 163 9.93 -15.07 3.11
CA LYS A 163 9.62 -16.37 2.52
C LYS A 163 8.17 -16.71 2.82
N GLU A 164 7.40 -16.97 1.79
CA GLU A 164 6.02 -17.44 1.88
C GLU A 164 5.95 -18.91 2.29
N LYS A 165 4.80 -19.33 2.82
CA LYS A 165 4.54 -20.74 3.16
C LYS A 165 4.70 -21.69 1.98
N THR A 166 4.44 -21.19 0.76
CA THR A 166 4.59 -21.93 -0.50
C THR A 166 6.05 -22.12 -0.93
N GLY A 167 7.01 -21.48 -0.24
CA GLY A 167 8.43 -21.49 -0.58
C GLY A 167 8.85 -20.37 -1.54
N LEU A 168 7.89 -19.61 -2.09
CA LEU A 168 8.13 -18.40 -2.88
C LEU A 168 8.61 -17.23 -1.99
N GLY A 169 9.18 -16.20 -2.59
CA GLY A 169 9.54 -14.96 -1.90
C GLY A 169 8.57 -13.83 -2.20
N SER A 170 8.43 -12.90 -1.27
CA SER A 170 7.72 -11.63 -1.49
C SER A 170 8.51 -10.47 -0.93
N ALA A 171 8.35 -9.30 -1.55
CA ALA A 171 8.84 -8.05 -0.99
C ALA A 171 7.76 -7.42 -0.12
N VAL A 172 8.14 -6.94 1.06
CA VAL A 172 7.26 -6.27 2.01
C VAL A 172 7.81 -4.89 2.28
N LEU A 173 7.04 -3.87 1.90
CA LEU A 173 7.35 -2.46 2.11
C LEU A 173 6.54 -1.94 3.30
N LYS A 174 7.22 -1.50 4.35
CA LYS A 174 6.61 -0.72 5.42
C LYS A 174 6.41 0.71 4.93
N VAL A 175 5.19 1.23 5.04
CA VAL A 175 4.82 2.57 4.59
C VAL A 175 4.16 3.32 5.74
N ALA A 176 4.51 4.59 5.90
CA ALA A 176 3.86 5.49 6.85
C ALA A 176 3.27 6.70 6.12
N LEU A 177 2.04 7.06 6.47
CA LEU A 177 1.43 8.35 6.15
C LEU A 177 1.57 9.26 7.36
N LEU A 178 2.19 10.41 7.17
CA LEU A 178 2.44 11.39 8.22
C LEU A 178 1.72 12.70 7.90
N ASP A 179 1.28 13.42 8.93
CA ASP A 179 0.92 14.83 8.81
C ASP A 179 2.13 15.68 9.16
N GLY A 180 2.67 16.40 8.18
CA GLY A 180 3.87 17.23 8.38
C GLY A 180 3.63 18.40 9.33
N ARG A 181 2.40 18.92 9.41
CA ARG A 181 2.05 20.07 10.25
C ARG A 181 1.82 19.66 11.70
N LEU A 182 1.03 18.62 11.93
CA LEU A 182 0.75 18.08 13.27
C LEU A 182 1.89 17.21 13.80
N SER A 183 2.77 16.77 12.91
CA SER A 183 3.91 15.90 13.22
C SER A 183 3.45 14.63 13.92
N ASP A 184 2.46 13.95 13.36
CA ASP A 184 1.95 12.67 13.84
C ASP A 184 1.85 11.64 12.72
N VAL A 185 1.79 10.37 13.12
CA VAL A 185 1.54 9.25 12.21
C VAL A 185 0.04 9.14 11.99
N ARG A 186 -0.43 9.33 10.76
CA ARG A 186 -1.84 9.21 10.39
C ARG A 186 -2.22 7.78 10.06
N TRP A 187 -1.30 7.05 9.44
CA TRP A 187 -1.44 5.64 9.11
C TRP A 187 -0.06 4.99 8.99
N ILE A 188 0.05 3.72 9.36
CA ILE A 188 1.25 2.93 9.13
C ILE A 188 0.86 1.49 8.81
N GLY A 189 1.50 0.90 7.82
CA GLY A 189 1.15 -0.44 7.36
C GLY A 189 2.24 -1.08 6.51
N SER A 190 1.96 -2.28 6.04
CA SER A 190 2.83 -3.03 5.14
C SER A 190 2.12 -3.32 3.84
N VAL A 191 2.82 -3.12 2.73
CA VAL A 191 2.41 -3.47 1.38
C VAL A 191 3.27 -4.64 0.93
N ARG A 192 2.65 -5.74 0.48
CA ARG A 192 3.36 -6.95 0.05
C ARG A 192 3.26 -7.08 -1.46
N SER A 193 4.31 -7.54 -2.14
CA SER A 193 4.25 -7.93 -3.56
C SER A 193 3.46 -9.23 -3.76
N ASP A 194 3.15 -9.54 -5.01
CA ASP A 194 2.85 -10.90 -5.41
C ASP A 194 4.03 -11.84 -5.10
N PRO A 195 3.76 -13.10 -4.73
CA PRO A 195 4.82 -14.09 -4.55
C PRO A 195 5.58 -14.35 -5.85
N ALA A 196 6.90 -14.44 -5.78
CA ALA A 196 7.78 -14.74 -6.91
C ALA A 196 8.84 -15.79 -6.56
N ALA A 197 9.26 -16.57 -7.56
CA ALA A 197 10.32 -17.57 -7.39
C ALA A 197 11.72 -16.94 -7.35
N THR A 198 11.90 -15.79 -8.02
CA THR A 198 13.18 -15.11 -8.14
C THR A 198 13.04 -13.61 -7.91
N LEU A 199 14.10 -13.00 -7.38
CA LEU A 199 14.17 -11.54 -7.26
C LEU A 199 14.28 -10.93 -8.66
N SER A 200 13.37 -10.01 -8.97
CA SER A 200 13.35 -9.31 -10.26
C SER A 200 12.69 -7.94 -10.11
N ARG A 201 12.79 -7.11 -11.16
CA ARG A 201 12.12 -5.80 -11.19
C ARG A 201 10.59 -5.91 -11.03
N ALA A 202 9.99 -6.99 -11.52
CA ALA A 202 8.55 -7.23 -11.40
C ALA A 202 8.08 -7.28 -9.93
N VAL A 203 8.94 -7.72 -9.01
CA VAL A 203 8.64 -7.70 -7.57
C VAL A 203 8.47 -6.26 -7.07
N LEU A 204 9.32 -5.32 -7.51
CA LEU A 204 9.21 -3.90 -7.16
C LEU A 204 7.95 -3.26 -7.77
N THR A 205 7.68 -3.54 -9.04
CA THR A 205 6.46 -3.07 -9.73
C THR A 205 5.20 -3.57 -9.02
N SER A 206 5.16 -4.83 -8.59
CA SER A 206 4.05 -5.41 -7.83
C SER A 206 3.84 -4.73 -6.46
N VAL A 207 4.93 -4.44 -5.72
CA VAL A 207 4.81 -3.62 -4.49
C VAL A 207 4.24 -2.23 -4.79
N ALA A 208 4.70 -1.57 -5.85
CA ALA A 208 4.22 -0.25 -6.25
C ALA A 208 2.73 -0.26 -6.64
N LEU A 209 2.28 -1.27 -7.38
CA LEU A 209 0.87 -1.50 -7.72
C LEU A 209 0.01 -1.64 -6.46
N HIS A 210 0.40 -2.54 -5.54
CA HIS A 210 -0.36 -2.75 -4.31
C HIS A 210 -0.33 -1.52 -3.38
N LEU A 211 0.71 -0.69 -3.42
CA LEU A 211 0.71 0.60 -2.72
C LEU A 211 -0.30 1.55 -3.35
N ALA A 212 -0.32 1.67 -4.68
CA ALA A 212 -1.27 2.49 -5.39
C ALA A 212 -2.72 2.05 -5.13
N ASP A 213 -2.95 0.74 -5.00
CA ASP A 213 -4.27 0.19 -4.68
C ASP A 213 -4.79 0.63 -3.30
N LEU A 214 -3.92 1.02 -2.36
CA LEU A 214 -4.36 1.63 -1.10
C LEU A 214 -5.00 3.02 -1.29
N ILE A 215 -4.73 3.68 -2.44
CA ILE A 215 -5.08 5.06 -2.74
C ILE A 215 -6.17 5.13 -3.82
N THR A 216 -5.98 4.47 -4.96
CA THR A 216 -6.89 4.50 -6.10
C THR A 216 -7.21 3.10 -6.60
N ALA A 217 -8.34 2.96 -7.30
CA ALA A 217 -8.72 1.68 -7.90
C ALA A 217 -7.80 1.27 -9.07
N PRO A 218 -7.65 -0.05 -9.31
CA PRO A 218 -6.89 -0.55 -10.44
C PRO A 218 -7.43 -0.14 -11.80
#